data_AF-A0AAW5BT08-F1
#
_entry.id   AF-A0AAW5BT08-F1
#
_cell.length_a   1.000
_cell.length_b   1.000
_cell.length_c   1.000
_cell.angle_alpha   90.00
_cell.angle_beta   90.00
_cell.angle_gamma   90.00
#
_symmetry.space_group_name_H-M   'P 1'
#
loop_
_entity.id
_entity.type
_entity.pdbx_description
1 polymer ?
#
loop_
_entity_poly.entity_id
_entity_poly.type
_entity_poly.pdbx_seq_one_letter_code
_entity_poly.pdbx_strand_id
1 'polypeptide(L)'
;SAAAAGYGPIHMGTDIGGSVRLPAGWCGVYRLKPSLGRIPIDPPFPARAAGPLTRTVADTALAMSVLSRPDPRDHMSLPPADIAWHDL
;
A
#
# COMPACT_ATOMS: atom_id res chain seq x y z
N SER A 1 -9.39 -2.25 11.19
CA SER A 1 -9.57 -2.42 12.65
C SER A 1 -8.35 -1.96 13.44
N ALA A 2 -7.12 -2.47 13.20
CA ALA A 2 -5.94 -2.05 13.95
C ALA A 2 -5.53 -0.58 13.75
N ALA A 3 -5.59 -0.07 12.51
CA ALA A 3 -5.29 1.33 12.19
C ALA A 3 -6.21 2.32 12.93
N ALA A 4 -7.51 2.03 12.94
CA ALA A 4 -8.49 2.85 13.65
C ALA A 4 -8.34 2.75 15.18
N ALA A 5 -7.98 1.57 15.69
CA ALA A 5 -7.70 1.35 17.11
C ALA A 5 -6.37 1.97 17.58
N GLY A 6 -5.54 2.52 16.69
CA GLY A 6 -4.28 3.16 17.06
C GLY A 6 -3.18 2.19 17.49
N TYR A 7 -3.26 0.91 17.09
CA TYR A 7 -2.24 -0.10 17.44
C TYR A 7 -0.93 0.06 16.67
N GLY A 8 -0.90 0.98 15.72
CA GLY A 8 0.30 1.39 15.01
C GLY A 8 0.01 2.57 14.08
N PRO A 9 1.05 3.23 13.55
CA PRO A 9 0.88 4.28 12.55
C PRO A 9 0.65 3.72 11.14
N ILE A 10 1.23 2.55 10.85
CA ILE A 10 1.23 1.92 9.53
C ILE A 10 0.77 0.48 9.63
N HIS A 11 -0.19 0.10 8.80
CA HIS A 11 -0.69 -1.26 8.65
C HIS A 11 -0.68 -1.65 7.17
N MET A 12 -0.47 -2.93 6.89
CA MET A 12 -0.46 -3.46 5.53
C MET A 12 -1.69 -4.29 5.25
N GLY A 13 -2.15 -4.23 4.00
CA GLY A 13 -3.16 -5.13 3.47
C GLY A 13 -2.91 -5.44 2.00
N THR A 14 -3.72 -6.35 1.48
CA THR A 14 -3.78 -6.69 0.06
C THR A 14 -5.17 -6.43 -0.48
N ASP A 15 -5.29 -5.95 -1.71
CA ASP A 15 -6.55 -5.59 -2.35
C ASP A 15 -6.64 -6.31 -3.71
N ILE A 16 -7.67 -7.16 -3.84
CA ILE A 16 -8.16 -7.69 -5.11
C ILE A 16 -9.57 -7.13 -5.33
N GLY A 17 -10.50 -7.57 -4.46
CA GLY A 17 -11.90 -7.14 -4.50
C GLY A 17 -12.21 -5.87 -3.69
N GLY A 18 -11.21 -5.19 -3.14
CA GLY A 18 -11.43 -4.05 -2.23
C GLY A 18 -10.97 -4.28 -0.79
N SER A 19 -10.21 -5.33 -0.49
CA SER A 19 -9.84 -5.68 0.90
C SER A 19 -8.90 -4.69 1.61
N VAL A 20 -8.38 -3.67 0.92
CA VAL A 20 -7.80 -2.47 1.55
C VAL A 20 -8.83 -1.34 1.54
N ARG A 21 -9.58 -1.20 0.44
CA ARG A 21 -10.54 -0.13 0.21
C ARG A 21 -11.77 -0.13 1.13
N LEU A 22 -12.43 -1.26 1.26
CA LEU A 22 -13.62 -1.45 2.06
C LEU A 22 -13.35 -1.25 3.56
N PRO A 23 -12.37 -1.94 4.20
CA PRO A 23 -12.15 -1.76 5.63
C PRO A 23 -11.68 -0.35 5.98
N ALA A 24 -10.92 0.32 5.12
CA ALA A 24 -10.54 1.71 5.37
C ALA A 24 -11.76 2.64 5.33
N GLY A 25 -12.70 2.41 4.39
CA GLY A 25 -13.97 3.14 4.34
C GLY A 25 -14.83 2.92 5.58
N TRP A 26 -14.97 1.67 6.03
CA TRP A 26 -15.76 1.34 7.22
C TRP A 26 -15.12 1.79 8.53
N CYS A 27 -13.80 1.75 8.64
CA CYS A 27 -13.07 2.13 9.84
C CYS A 27 -12.66 3.62 9.87
N GLY A 28 -13.02 4.42 8.86
CA GLY A 28 -12.70 5.85 8.82
C GLY A 28 -11.19 6.15 8.82
N VAL A 29 -10.40 5.34 8.11
CA VAL A 29 -8.94 5.52 8.01
C VAL A 29 -8.50 5.73 6.56
N TYR A 30 -7.32 6.32 6.39
CA TYR A 30 -6.71 6.49 5.08
C TYR A 30 -6.09 5.20 4.56
N ARG A 31 -5.89 5.15 3.24
CA ARG A 31 -5.34 3.99 2.54
C ARG A 31 -4.87 4.37 1.15
N LEU A 32 -4.01 3.53 0.57
CA LEU A 32 -3.70 3.56 -0.85
C LEU A 32 -3.71 2.14 -1.43
N LYS A 33 -4.53 1.92 -2.47
CA LYS A 33 -4.36 0.79 -3.38
C LYS A 33 -3.59 1.29 -4.61
N PRO A 34 -2.28 1.05 -4.73
CA PRO A 34 -1.52 1.52 -5.87
C PRO A 34 -1.88 0.73 -7.14
N SER A 35 -1.26 1.11 -8.26
CA SER A 35 -1.24 0.30 -9.48
C SER A 35 -0.63 -1.09 -9.19
N LEU A 36 -1.13 -2.13 -9.87
CA LEU A 36 -0.54 -3.46 -9.80
C LEU A 36 0.95 -3.38 -10.17
N GLY A 37 1.80 -4.08 -9.41
CA GLY A 37 3.26 -4.08 -9.60
C GLY A 37 3.99 -2.86 -9.02
N ARG A 38 3.30 -1.92 -8.35
CA ARG A 38 3.96 -0.79 -7.68
C ARG A 38 4.61 -1.18 -6.35
N ILE A 39 3.96 -2.03 -5.57
CA ILE A 39 4.53 -2.63 -4.36
C ILE A 39 4.82 -4.09 -4.71
N PRO A 40 6.07 -4.55 -4.58
CA PRO A 40 6.42 -5.92 -4.89
C PRO A 40 5.69 -6.95 -4.02
N ILE A 41 5.29 -8.07 -4.63
CA ILE A 41 4.64 -9.20 -3.93
C ILE A 41 5.26 -10.51 -4.40
N ASP A 42 5.62 -11.36 -3.44
CA ASP A 42 6.13 -12.71 -3.67
C ASP A 42 5.32 -13.72 -2.81
N PRO A 43 4.69 -14.76 -3.39
CA PRO A 43 4.60 -15.04 -4.83
C PRO A 43 3.65 -14.07 -5.55
N PRO A 44 3.96 -13.69 -6.81
CA PRO A 44 3.16 -12.74 -7.58
C PRO A 44 1.79 -13.33 -7.94
N PHE A 45 0.77 -12.47 -7.95
CA PHE A 45 -0.59 -12.85 -8.33
C PHE A 45 -1.24 -11.75 -9.18
N PRO A 46 -1.59 -12.02 -10.44
CA PRO A 46 -2.29 -11.06 -11.29
C PRO A 46 -3.62 -10.66 -10.63
N ALA A 47 -3.83 -9.36 -10.41
CA ALA A 47 -4.94 -8.73 -9.69
C ALA A 47 -4.78 -8.46 -8.19
N ARG A 48 -3.71 -8.93 -7.52
CA ARG A 48 -3.42 -8.57 -6.12
C ARG A 48 -2.48 -7.36 -6.07
N ALA A 49 -2.92 -6.29 -5.42
CA ALA A 49 -2.04 -5.19 -5.02
C ALA A 49 -1.85 -5.19 -3.50
N ALA A 50 -0.66 -4.86 -3.02
CA ALA A 50 -0.43 -4.54 -1.61
C ALA A 50 -0.58 -3.03 -1.41
N GLY A 51 -0.99 -2.61 -0.22
CA GLY A 51 -1.18 -1.20 0.07
C GLY A 51 -1.23 -0.90 1.57
N PRO A 52 -0.78 0.29 1.99
CA PRO A 52 -0.85 0.72 3.37
C PRO A 52 -2.28 1.15 3.76
N LEU A 53 -2.62 0.95 5.03
CA LEU A 53 -3.74 1.56 5.74
C LEU A 53 -3.17 2.35 6.92
N THR A 54 -3.50 3.63 7.01
CA THR A 54 -2.91 4.58 7.97
C THR A 54 -3.97 5.56 8.48
N ARG A 55 -3.68 6.28 9.56
CA ARG A 55 -4.59 7.34 10.05
C ARG A 55 -4.42 8.67 9.31
N THR A 56 -3.27 8.87 8.66
CA THR A 56 -2.94 10.10 7.93
C THR A 56 -2.42 9.80 6.52
N VAL A 57 -2.58 10.76 5.61
CA VAL A 57 -1.98 10.70 4.26
C VAL A 57 -0.45 10.67 4.35
N ALA A 58 0.14 11.47 5.25
CA ALA A 58 1.58 11.55 5.47
C ALA A 58 2.20 10.18 5.83
N ASP A 59 1.55 9.40 6.70
CA ASP A 59 2.01 8.05 7.03
C ASP A 59 1.94 7.10 5.82
N THR A 60 0.92 7.25 4.96
CA THR A 60 0.84 6.47 3.72
C THR A 60 1.93 6.86 2.74
N ALA A 61 2.19 8.16 2.57
CA ALA A 61 3.30 8.66 1.75
C ALA A 61 4.65 8.14 2.26
N LEU A 62 4.90 8.21 3.57
CA LEU A 62 6.08 7.65 4.21
C LEU A 62 6.22 6.15 3.93
N ALA A 63 5.14 5.38 4.10
CA ALA A 63 5.14 3.96 3.80
C ALA A 63 5.49 3.69 2.32
N MET A 64 4.90 4.44 1.39
CA MET A 64 5.12 4.27 -0.05
C MET A 64 6.56 4.61 -0.48
N SER A 65 7.24 5.53 0.20
CA SER A 65 8.67 5.83 -0.06
C SER A 65 9.58 4.59 0.08
N VAL A 66 9.18 3.63 0.91
CA VAL A 66 9.91 2.38 1.12
C VAL A 66 9.28 1.23 0.34
N LEU A 67 7.96 1.08 0.41
CA LEU A 67 7.25 -0.07 -0.15
C LEU A 67 7.25 -0.11 -1.68
N SER A 68 7.42 1.04 -2.36
CA SER A 68 7.42 1.10 -3.81
C SER A 68 8.79 0.85 -4.46
N ARG A 69 9.80 0.47 -3.66
CA ARG A 69 11.13 0.16 -4.18
C ARG A 69 11.13 -1.14 -4.99
N PRO A 70 11.97 -1.24 -6.03
CA PRO A 70 12.04 -2.44 -6.85
C PRO A 70 12.50 -3.67 -6.06
N ASP A 71 11.96 -4.84 -6.41
CA ASP A 71 12.41 -6.13 -5.88
C ASP A 71 12.53 -7.13 -7.05
N PRO A 72 13.71 -7.76 -7.27
CA PRO A 72 13.92 -8.68 -8.39
C PRO A 72 13.10 -9.96 -8.31
N ARG A 73 12.50 -10.28 -7.16
CA ARG A 73 11.65 -11.47 -6.98
C ARG A 73 10.25 -11.28 -7.57
N ASP A 74 9.79 -10.04 -7.70
CA ASP A 74 8.49 -9.73 -8.29
C ASP A 74 8.59 -9.50 -9.79
N HIS A 75 8.31 -10.54 -10.57
CA HIS A 75 8.30 -10.45 -12.03
C HIS A 75 7.10 -9.66 -12.60
N MET A 76 6.19 -9.16 -11.76
CA MET A 76 5.08 -8.29 -12.15
C MET A 76 5.36 -6.80 -11.86
N SER A 77 6.56 -6.48 -11.37
CA SER A 77 6.93 -5.11 -10.99
C SER A 77 6.81 -4.14 -12.17
N LEU A 78 6.26 -2.97 -11.87
CA LEU A 78 6.32 -1.82 -12.77
C LEU A 78 7.77 -1.34 -12.90
N PRO A 79 8.11 -0.61 -13.98
CA PRO A 79 9.39 0.07 -14.06
C PRO A 79 9.64 0.92 -12.80
N PRO A 80 10.86 0.91 -12.24
CA PRO A 80 11.23 1.78 -11.14
C PRO A 80 10.88 3.23 -11.51
N ALA A 81 10.22 3.94 -10.59
CA ALA A 81 9.93 5.36 -10.75
C ALA A 81 10.41 6.11 -9.52
N ASP A 82 11.11 7.21 -9.75
CA ASP A 82 11.51 8.13 -8.69
C ASP A 82 10.32 9.05 -8.37
N ILE A 83 9.56 8.68 -7.35
CA ILE A 83 8.37 9.42 -6.91
C ILE A 83 8.73 10.11 -5.59
N ALA A 84 8.66 11.44 -5.57
CA ALA A 84 8.85 12.26 -4.38
C ALA A 84 7.63 12.17 -3.45
N TRP A 85 7.45 11.01 -2.80
CA TRP A 85 6.25 10.70 -2.01
C TRP A 85 5.94 11.73 -0.90
N HIS A 86 6.96 12.40 -0.38
CA HIS A 86 6.82 13.40 0.68
C HIS A 86 6.36 14.77 0.18
N ASP A 87 6.41 15.01 -1.12
CA ASP A 87 6.09 16.28 -1.77
C ASP A 87 4.79 16.22 -2.60
N LEU A 88 4.00 15.15 -2.41
CA LEU A 88 2.72 14.91 -3.10
C LEU A 88 1.50 15.48 -2.36
#